data_AF-A0A090QQS7-F1
#
_entry.id   AF-A0A090QQS7-F1
#
_cell.length_a   1.000
_cell.length_b   1.000
_cell.length_c   1.000
_cell.angle_alpha   90.00
_cell.angle_beta   90.00
_cell.angle_gamma   90.00
#
_symmetry.space_group_name_H-M   'P 1'
#
loop_
_entity.id
_entity.type
_entity.pdbx_description
1 polymer ?
#
loop_
_entity_poly.entity_id
_entity_poly.type
_entity_poly.pdbx_seq_one_letter_code
_entity_poly.pdbx_strand_id
1 'polypeptide(L)' 'MKFPGQRKSKHYFPVHARDPLISQTKQEKRLTRTHIVGIDQTLVDIEACVDDEFLERYG' A
#
# COMPACT_ATOMS: atom_id res chain seq x y z
N MET A 1 8.28 0.70 6.33
CA MET A 1 7.25 1.07 5.33
C MET A 1 7.85 2.16 4.45
N LYS A 2 7.89 1.97 3.12
CA LYS A 2 8.27 3.06 2.20
C LYS A 2 7.09 4.03 2.10
N PHE A 3 7.37 5.32 2.27
CA PHE A 3 6.36 6.38 2.19
C PHE A 3 6.02 6.62 0.71
N PRO A 4 4.74 6.58 0.29
CA PRO A 4 4.37 6.76 -1.10
C PRO A 4 4.32 8.26 -1.45
N GLY A 5 5.05 8.66 -2.49
CA GLY A 5 5.05 10.02 -3.05
C GLY A 5 6.13 10.95 -2.47
N GLN A 6 6.74 11.77 -3.34
CA GLN A 6 7.64 12.84 -2.92
C GLN A 6 6.84 13.99 -2.32
N ARG A 7 6.92 14.20 -1.00
CA ARG A 7 6.33 15.37 -0.34
C ARG A 7 7.40 16.42 -0.01
N LYS A 8 7.04 17.70 -0.20
CA LYS A 8 7.87 18.87 0.12
C LYS A 8 7.84 19.28 1.60
N SER A 9 7.00 18.66 2.44
CA SER A 9 6.98 18.91 3.88
C SER A 9 7.71 17.80 4.65
N LYS A 10 8.70 18.20 5.46
CA LYS A 10 9.43 17.34 6.41
C LYS A 10 8.51 16.98 7.58
N HIS A 11 7.54 16.10 7.37
CA HIS A 11 6.99 15.32 8.49
C HIS A 11 7.94 14.14 8.71
N TYR A 12 8.60 14.12 9.86
CA TYR A 12 9.59 13.11 10.18
C TYR A 12 8.91 11.76 10.35
N PHE A 13 8.90 10.97 9.28
CA PHE A 13 8.50 9.57 9.34
C PHE A 13 9.76 8.75 9.58
N PRO A 14 10.01 8.22 10.79
CA PRO A 14 11.20 7.45 11.06
C PRO A 14 11.18 6.18 10.24
N VAL A 15 11.98 6.15 9.19
CA VAL A 15 12.10 5.01 8.27
C VAL A 15 12.92 3.87 8.88
N HIS A 16 13.65 4.17 9.97
CA HIS A 16 14.44 3.21 10.75
C HIS A 16 14.14 3.34 12.24
N ALA A 17 13.99 2.21 12.93
CA ALA A 17 13.56 2.12 14.32
C ALA A 17 14.61 2.55 15.37
N ARG A 18 15.75 3.12 14.94
CA ARG A 18 16.90 3.42 15.82
C ARG A 18 17.33 4.89 15.72
N ASP A 19 16.39 5.80 15.95
CA ASP A 19 16.72 7.18 16.29
C ASP A 19 16.71 7.31 17.83
N PRO A 20 17.84 7.69 18.46
CA PRO A 20 17.95 7.88 19.91
C PRO A 20 16.92 8.84 20.49
N LEU A 21 16.48 9.84 19.72
CA LEU A 21 15.50 10.85 20.18
C LEU A 21 14.07 10.31 20.24
N ILE A 22 13.74 9.26 19.48
CA ILE A 22 12.40 8.64 19.47
C ILE A 22 12.23 7.66 20.63
N SER A 23 13.35 7.10 21.10
CA SER A 23 13.38 6.02 22.08
C SER A 23 12.97 6.46 23.48
N GLN A 24 13.04 7.77 23.78
CA GLN A 24 12.77 8.30 25.13
C GLN A 24 11.30 8.65 25.40
N THR A 25 10.42 8.66 24.39
CA THR A 25 9.05 9.21 24.52
C THR A 25 7.94 8.18 24.38
N LYS A 26 8.22 6.87 24.36
CA LYS A 26 7.18 5.87 24.17
C LYS A 26 7.00 5.04 25.43
N GLN A 27 6.00 5.42 26.25
CA GLN A 27 5.15 4.40 26.88
C GLN A 27 4.83 3.37 25.80
N GLU A 28 5.04 2.09 26.10
CA GLU A 28 4.72 0.99 25.20
C GLU A 28 3.23 1.03 24.84
N LYS A 29 2.89 1.83 23.82
CA LYS A 29 1.57 1.78 23.21
C LYS A 29 1.50 0.38 22.61
N ARG A 30 0.78 -0.51 23.31
CA ARG A 30 0.35 -1.81 22.82
C ARG A 30 0.01 -1.64 21.35
N LEU A 31 0.78 -2.30 20.47
CA LEU A 31 0.64 -2.17 19.03
C LEU A 31 -0.84 -2.42 18.69
N THR A 32 -1.57 -1.35 18.40
CA THR A 32 -2.93 -1.46 17.88
C THR A 32 -2.76 -2.12 16.53
N ARG A 33 -3.33 -3.32 16.37
CA ARG A 33 -3.26 -4.04 15.11
C ARG A 33 -3.97 -3.20 14.04
N THR A 34 -3.21 -2.41 13.31
CA THR A 34 -3.73 -1.60 12.21
C THR A 34 -4.05 -2.54 11.07
N HIS A 35 -5.31 -2.57 10.66
CA HIS A 35 -5.78 -3.38 9.55
C HIS A 35 -6.28 -2.48 8.43
N ILE A 36 -5.97 -2.86 7.20
CA ILE A 36 -6.61 -2.32 6.00
C ILE A 36 -7.55 -3.43 5.52
N VAL A 37 -8.81 -3.08 5.30
CA VAL A 37 -9.83 -3.98 4.78
C VAL A 37 -10.34 -3.43 3.47
N GLY A 38 -10.63 -4.31 2.52
CA GLY A 38 -11.20 -3.99 1.22
C GLY A 38 -12.38 -4.91 0.93
N ILE A 39 -13.31 -4.42 0.13
CA ILE A 39 -14.41 -5.20 -0.43
C ILE A 39 -14.19 -5.20 -1.94
N ASP A 40 -14.21 -6.37 -2.54
CA ASP A 40 -14.10 -6.53 -3.98
C ASP A 40 -14.85 -7.78 -4.43
N GLN A 41 -15.08 -7.91 -5.73
CA GLN A 41 -15.60 -9.13 -6.32
C GLN A 41 -14.47 -10.15 -6.45
N THR A 42 -14.73 -11.40 -6.07
CA THR A 42 -13.78 -12.49 -6.31
C THR A 42 -13.85 -12.86 -7.78
N LEU A 43 -12.80 -12.50 -8.54
CA LEU A 43 -12.68 -12.75 -9.97
C LEU A 43 -11.50 -13.68 -10.27
N VAL A 44 -11.50 -14.23 -11.48
CA VAL A 44 -10.41 -15.03 -12.03
C VAL A 44 -9.96 -14.38 -13.33
N ASP A 45 -8.68 -14.05 -13.41
CA ASP A 45 -8.09 -13.49 -14.62
C ASP A 45 -7.93 -14.58 -15.69
N ILE A 46 -8.45 -14.31 -16.88
CA ILE A 46 -8.29 -15.16 -18.06
C ILE A 46 -7.59 -14.34 -19.12
N GLU A 47 -6.38 -14.77 -19.47
CA GLU A 47 -5.57 -14.13 -20.50
C GLU A 47 -5.56 -14.98 -21.77
N ALA A 48 -5.77 -14.34 -22.92
CA ALA A 48 -5.69 -14.96 -24.23
C ALA A 48 -5.23 -13.95 -25.29
N CYS A 49 -4.42 -14.38 -26.25
CA CYS A 49 -4.13 -13.59 -27.44
C CYS A 49 -5.34 -13.65 -28.38
N VAL A 50 -5.90 -12.49 -28.71
CA VAL A 50 -7.02 -12.35 -29.64
C VAL A 50 -6.65 -11.37 -30.76
N ASP A 51 -7.34 -11.47 -31.88
CA ASP A 51 -7.22 -10.53 -32.99
C ASP A 51 -8.15 -9.31 -32.79
N ASP A 52 -7.94 -8.29 -33.62
CA ASP A 52 -8.73 -7.07 -33.58
C ASP A 52 -10.21 -7.35 -33.95
N GLU A 53 -10.48 -8.32 -34.82
CA GLU A 53 -11.84 -8.73 -35.20
C GLU A 53 -12.63 -9.29 -34.01
N PHE A 54 -12.00 -10.05 -33.11
CA PHE A 54 -12.64 -10.54 -31.89
C PHE A 54 -12.98 -9.40 -30.93
N LEU A 55 -12.10 -8.39 -30.83
CA LEU A 55 -12.35 -7.20 -30.01
C LEU A 55 -13.48 -6.35 -30.60
N GLU A 56 -13.53 -6.13 -31.91
CA GLU A 56 -14.64 -5.41 -32.55
C GLU A 56 -15.99 -6.09 -32.34
N ARG A 57 -15.99 -7.42 -32.21
CA ARG A 57 -17.22 -8.20 -32.01
C ARG A 57 -17.73 -8.17 -30.57
N TYR A 58 -16.85 -8.10 -29.57
CA TYR A 58 -17.19 -8.36 -28.16
C TYR A 58 -16.67 -7.34 -27.13
N GLY A 59 -15.82 -6.38 -27.54
CA GLY A 59 -15.29 -5.30 -26.68
C GLY A 59 -16.26 -4.15 -26.51
#